data_AF-A0A9D9QC47-F1
#
_entry.id   AF-A0A9D9QC47-F1
#
_cell.length_a   1.000
_cell.length_b   1.000
_cell.length_c   1.000
_cell.angle_alpha   90.00
_cell.angle_beta   90.00
_cell.angle_gamma   90.00
#
_symmetry.space_group_name_H-M   'P 1'
#
loop_
_entity.id
_entity.type
_entity.pdbx_description
1 polymer ?
#
loop_
_entity_poly.entity_id
_entity_poly.type
_entity_poly.pdbx_seq_one_letter_code
_entity_poly.pdbx_strand_id
1 'polypeptide(L)' 'LEMSQNSERLSWTAEEVDNYLKRIMNDIHENCVKYGTEKDGYINYVKGANVAGFMKVAKAMMAQGIV' A
#
# COMPACT_ATOMS: atom_id res chain seq x y z
N LEU A 1 11.64 -0.24 2.74
CA LEU A 1 12.28 -0.74 3.99
C LEU A 1 13.77 -0.44 4.00
N GLU A 2 14.52 -0.78 2.95
CA GLU A 2 15.94 -0.44 2.82
C GLU A 2 16.23 1.07 2.93
N MET A 3 15.50 1.91 2.18
CA MET A 3 15.65 3.37 2.27
C MET A 3 15.39 3.93 3.68
N SER A 4 14.44 3.33 4.43
CA SER A 4 14.14 3.73 5.81
C SER A 4 15.30 3.40 6.75
N GLN A 5 15.83 2.17 6.66
CA GLN A 5 17.03 1.74 7.40
C GLN A 5 18.23 2.65 7.13
N ASN A 6 18.48 2.99 5.85
CA ASN A 6 19.55 3.90 5.45
C ASN A 6 19.36 5.32 6.03
N SER A 7 18.12 5.84 6.01
CA SER A 7 17.81 7.16 6.56
C SER A 7 17.94 7.22 8.07
N GLU A 8 17.59 6.15 8.78
CA GLU A 8 17.66 6.06 10.24
C GLU A 8 19.05 5.65 10.75
N ARG A 9 19.95 5.21 9.85
CA ARG A 9 21.26 4.62 10.17
C ARG A 9 21.14 3.42 11.13
N LEU A 10 20.08 2.64 10.97
CA LEU A 10 19.81 1.42 11.73
C LEU A 10 19.72 0.23 10.78
N SER A 11 20.12 -0.94 11.26
CA SER A 11 19.91 -2.21 10.55
C SER A 11 18.95 -3.06 11.38
N TRP A 12 17.85 -3.45 10.75
CA TRP A 12 16.86 -4.33 11.37
C TRP A 12 17.26 -5.79 11.19
N THR A 13 16.82 -6.63 12.13
CA THR A 13 16.90 -8.08 11.99
C THR A 13 16.03 -8.54 10.83
N ALA A 14 16.33 -9.73 10.29
CA ALA A 14 15.51 -10.34 9.25
C ALA A 14 14.05 -10.55 9.70
N GLU A 15 13.83 -10.87 10.98
CA GLU A 15 12.49 -11.03 11.57
C GLU A 15 11.71 -9.72 11.58
N GLU A 16 12.33 -8.60 11.96
CA GLU A 16 11.69 -7.30 11.91
C GLU A 16 11.32 -6.90 10.48
N VAL A 17 12.22 -7.11 9.51
CA VAL A 17 11.95 -6.85 8.09
C VAL A 17 10.79 -7.68 7.58
N ASP A 18 10.74 -8.98 7.93
CA ASP A 18 9.65 -9.88 7.54
C ASP A 18 8.31 -9.45 8.17
N ASN A 19 8.31 -9.05 9.44
CA ASN A 19 7.10 -8.54 10.10
C ASN A 19 6.57 -7.26 9.44
N TYR A 20 7.47 -6.34 9.06
CA TYR A 20 7.07 -5.16 8.30
C TYR A 20 6.53 -5.52 6.91
N LEU A 21 7.16 -6.47 6.21
CA LEU A 21 6.70 -6.94 4.91
C LEU A 21 5.31 -7.56 5.00
N LYS A 22 5.08 -8.46 5.96
CA LYS A 22 3.76 -9.07 6.20
C LYS A 22 2.69 -8.02 6.45
N ARG A 23 2.98 -7.00 7.26
CA ARG A 23 2.05 -5.89 7.49
C ARG A 23 1.73 -5.15 6.19
N ILE A 24 2.75 -4.77 5.41
CA ILE A 24 2.56 -4.08 4.13
C ILE A 24 1.72 -4.91 3.16
N MET A 25 1.94 -6.22 3.09
CA MET A 25 1.18 -7.10 2.21
C MET A 25 -0.29 -7.25 2.65
N ASN A 26 -0.54 -7.30 3.96
CA ASN A 26 -1.90 -7.28 4.51
C ASN A 26 -2.61 -5.97 4.17
N ASP A 27 -1.95 -4.82 4.35
CA ASP A 27 -2.51 -3.51 4.01
C ASP A 27 -2.84 -3.42 2.50
N ILE A 28 -1.99 -3.98 1.63
CA ILE A 28 -2.24 -4.05 0.18
C ILE A 28 -3.47 -4.91 -0.10
N HIS A 29 -3.58 -6.09 0.53
CA HIS A 29 -4.73 -6.96 0.39
C HIS A 29 -6.03 -6.29 0.85
N GLU A 30 -6.04 -5.67 2.02
CA GLU A 30 -7.21 -4.96 2.55
C GLU A 30 -7.69 -3.85 1.61
N ASN A 31 -6.77 -3.11 0.98
CA ASN A 31 -7.12 -2.13 -0.03
C ASN A 31 -7.75 -2.79 -1.28
N CYS A 32 -7.18 -3.90 -1.76
CA CYS A 32 -7.75 -4.64 -2.89
C CYS A 32 -9.15 -5.19 -2.58
N VAL A 33 -9.39 -5.69 -1.38
CA VAL A 33 -10.74 -6.08 -0.91
C VAL A 33 -11.66 -4.87 -0.92
N LYS A 34 -11.28 -3.79 -0.23
CA LYS A 34 -12.11 -2.59 -0.09
C LYS A 34 -12.56 -1.98 -1.42
N TYR A 35 -11.68 -1.92 -2.41
CA TYR A 35 -11.97 -1.26 -3.69
C TYR A 35 -12.28 -2.24 -4.84
N GLY A 36 -12.02 -3.53 -4.65
CA GLY A 36 -12.16 -4.57 -5.66
C GLY A 36 -13.32 -5.54 -5.41
N THR A 37 -13.94 -5.54 -4.23
CA THR A 37 -15.12 -6.37 -3.97
C THR A 37 -16.31 -5.94 -4.83
N GLU A 38 -16.79 -6.88 -5.64
CA GLU A 38 -17.97 -6.73 -6.48
C GLU A 38 -19.25 -7.13 -5.71
N LYS A 39 -20.42 -6.90 -6.30
CA LYS A 39 -21.72 -7.09 -5.64
C LYS A 39 -22.01 -8.54 -5.23
N ASP A 40 -21.39 -9.51 -5.90
CA ASP A 40 -21.49 -10.95 -5.64
C ASP A 40 -20.48 -11.45 -4.60
N GLY A 41 -19.63 -10.55 -4.06
CA GLY A 41 -18.58 -10.88 -3.11
C GLY A 41 -17.24 -11.28 -3.75
N TYR A 42 -17.16 -11.36 -5.09
CA TYR A 42 -15.88 -11.61 -5.76
C TYR A 42 -14.91 -10.43 -5.57
N ILE A 43 -13.63 -10.72 -5.31
CA ILE A 43 -12.60 -9.68 -5.14
C ILE A 43 -11.76 -9.59 -6.41
N ASN A 44 -11.97 -8.52 -7.18
CA ASN A 44 -11.13 -8.19 -8.32
C ASN A 44 -9.89 -7.40 -7.88
N TYR A 45 -8.78 -8.11 -7.67
CA TYR A 45 -7.52 -7.52 -7.23
C TYR A 45 -6.94 -6.50 -8.22
N VAL A 46 -7.09 -6.70 -9.52
CA VAL A 46 -6.57 -5.76 -10.54
C VAL A 46 -7.31 -4.43 -10.42
N LYS A 47 -8.65 -4.48 -10.35
CA LYS A 47 -9.48 -3.30 -10.13
C LYS A 47 -9.16 -2.64 -8.79
N GLY A 48 -9.13 -3.42 -7.71
CA GLY A 48 -8.86 -2.93 -6.36
C GLY A 48 -7.49 -2.24 -6.24
N ALA A 49 -6.44 -2.86 -6.76
CA ALA A 49 -5.08 -2.29 -6.77
C ALA A 49 -5.00 -0.98 -7.57
N ASN A 50 -5.59 -0.95 -8.77
CA ASN A 50 -5.59 0.24 -9.62
C ASN A 50 -6.35 1.40 -8.97
N VAL A 51 -7.54 1.15 -8.41
CA VAL A 51 -8.34 2.17 -7.72
C VAL A 51 -7.61 2.66 -6.46
N ALA A 52 -7.08 1.77 -5.63
CA ALA A 52 -6.34 2.14 -4.43
C ALA A 52 -5.11 3.00 -4.75
N GLY A 53 -4.31 2.57 -5.72
CA GLY A 53 -3.12 3.29 -6.18
C GLY A 53 -3.46 4.67 -6.74
N PHE A 54 -4.47 4.74 -7.62
CA PHE A 54 -4.93 6.00 -8.20
C PHE A 54 -5.41 6.97 -7.12
N MET A 55 -6.26 6.52 -6.19
CA MET A 55 -6.80 7.38 -5.12
C MET A 55 -5.69 7.97 -4.23
N LYS A 56 -4.63 7.21 -3.96
CA LYS A 56 -3.49 7.71 -3.16
C LYS A 56 -2.77 8.85 -3.89
N VAL A 57 -2.49 8.68 -5.18
CA VAL A 57 -1.80 9.70 -5.99
C VAL A 57 -2.70 10.91 -6.23
N ALA A 58 -3.96 10.70 -6.62
CA ALA A 58 -4.91 11.78 -6.87
C ALA A 58 -5.12 12.66 -5.64
N LYS A 59 -5.26 12.08 -4.44
CA LYS A 59 -5.35 12.86 -3.19
C LYS A 59 -4.10 13.69 -2.94
N ALA A 60 -2.92 13.13 -3.17
CA ALA A 60 -1.66 13.86 -3.00
C ALA A 60 -1.53 15.01 -4.00
N MET A 61 -1.88 14.79 -5.27
CA MET A 61 -1.88 15.82 -6.30
C MET A 61 -2.85 16.95 -5.97
N MET A 62 -4.08 16.62 -5.56
CA MET A 62 -5.08 17.62 -5.14
C MET A 62 -4.61 18.44 -3.94
N ALA A 63 -3.90 17.82 -2.99
CA ALA A 63 -3.37 18.51 -1.82
C ALA A 63 -2.16 19.41 -2.14
N GLN A 64 -1.35 19.04 -3.14
CA GLN A 64 -0.19 19.84 -3.59
C GLN A 64 -0.60 20.99 -4.52
N GLY A 65 -1.82 20.97 -5.07
CA GLY A 65 -2.34 22.01 -5.96
C GLY A 65 -1.78 21.90 -7.38
N ILE A 66 -1.97 22.97 -8.17
CA ILE A 66 -1.36 23.10 -9.50
C ILE A 66 0.04 23.69 -9.28
N VAL A 67 1.07 22.90 -9.58
CA VAL A 67 2.48 23.28 -9.51
C VAL A 67 3.02 23.55 -10.91
#